data_AF-A0A7K1Y9B0-F1
#
_entry.id   AF-A0A7K1Y9B0-F1
#
_cell.length_a   1.000
_cell.length_b   1.000
_cell.length_c   1.000
_cell.angle_alpha   90.00
_cell.angle_beta   90.00
_cell.angle_gamma   90.00
#
_symmetry.space_group_name_H-M   'P 1'
#
loop_
_entity.id
_entity.type
_entity.pdbx_description
1 polymer ?
#
loop_
_entity_poly.entity_id
_entity_poly.type
_entity_poly.pdbx_seq_one_letter_code
_entity_poly.pdbx_strand_id
1 'polypeptide(L)'
;MALYLCSQVLISKNDVVIAGDPGYNGANEVFEQAGASLELVPVDEFGIDLNAIEAICKMKKVRLVYVIPHHHQPTTVTLCADRRMRLLELAKKYRFAIIEDDYDFHYACSPVLPLASADYYGNVIYVGSLGKIIAPGIRIGLW
;
A
#
# COMPACT_ATOMS: atom_id res chain seq x y z
N MET A 1 -4.14 2.60 -13.20
CA MET A 1 -5.57 2.38 -13.46
C MET A 1 -6.24 1.71 -12.27
N ALA A 2 -5.77 0.54 -11.82
CA ALA A 2 -6.28 -0.11 -10.61
C ALA A 2 -6.23 0.81 -9.37
N LEU A 3 -5.07 1.39 -9.07
CA LEU A 3 -4.92 2.34 -7.95
C LEU A 3 -5.91 3.51 -8.00
N TYR A 4 -6.17 4.06 -9.20
CA TYR A 4 -7.13 5.15 -9.41
C TYR A 4 -8.57 4.70 -9.15
N LEU A 5 -8.96 3.51 -9.62
CA LEU A 5 -10.30 2.99 -9.36
C LEU A 5 -10.48 2.64 -7.87
N CYS A 6 -9.45 2.08 -7.21
CA CYS A 6 -9.45 1.86 -5.76
C CYS A 6 -9.62 3.18 -5.02
N SER A 7 -8.90 4.23 -5.41
CA SER A 7 -8.99 5.54 -4.75
C SER A 7 -10.39 6.12 -4.88
N GLN A 8 -11.01 6.07 -6.06
CA GLN A 8 -12.36 6.58 -6.28
C GLN A 8 -13.45 5.81 -5.50
N VAL A 9 -13.26 4.52 -5.25
CA VAL A 9 -14.24 3.70 -4.51
C VAL A 9 -14.07 3.83 -3.00
N LEU A 10 -12.82 3.92 -2.53
CA LEU A 10 -12.52 3.88 -1.09
C LEU A 10 -12.50 5.26 -0.45
N ILE A 11 -12.05 6.28 -1.16
CA ILE A 11 -11.75 7.59 -0.57
C ILE A 11 -12.94 8.53 -0.74
N SER A 12 -13.31 9.17 0.36
CA SER A 12 -14.19 10.32 0.38
C SER A 12 -13.40 11.60 0.69
N LYS A 13 -14.01 12.76 0.38
CA LYS A 13 -13.39 14.06 0.67
C LYS A 13 -12.99 14.18 2.15
N ASN A 14 -11.75 14.60 2.39
CA ASN A 14 -11.09 14.73 3.69
C ASN A 14 -10.76 13.40 4.41
N ASP A 15 -10.89 12.25 3.75
CA ASP A 15 -10.37 11.00 4.31
C ASP A 15 -8.85 11.07 4.44
N VAL A 16 -8.32 10.51 5.52
CA VAL A 16 -6.88 10.48 5.78
C VAL A 16 -6.27 9.25 5.12
N VAL A 17 -5.27 9.47 4.27
CA VAL A 17 -4.52 8.40 3.59
C VAL A 17 -3.05 8.51 3.98
N ILE A 18 -2.44 7.39 4.36
CA ILE A 18 -1.02 7.34 4.69
C ILE A 18 -0.22 6.78 3.52
N ALA A 19 0.89 7.44 3.19
CA ALA A 19 1.88 6.97 2.22
C ALA A 19 3.31 7.18 2.75
N GLY A 20 4.27 6.47 2.17
CA GLY A 20 5.69 6.59 2.53
C GLY A 20 6.35 7.86 1.98
N ASP A 21 7.32 8.40 2.71
CA ASP A 21 8.24 9.46 2.29
C ASP A 21 9.70 9.09 2.61
N PRO A 22 10.61 9.07 1.62
CA PRO A 22 10.35 9.24 0.18
C PRO A 22 9.46 8.12 -0.35
N GLY A 23 8.57 8.40 -1.32
CA GLY A 23 7.62 7.43 -1.88
C GLY A 23 7.23 7.72 -3.34
N TYR A 24 6.28 6.94 -3.86
CA TYR A 24 5.81 7.09 -5.25
C TYR A 24 4.81 8.24 -5.38
N ASN A 25 5.28 9.42 -5.83
CA ASN A 25 4.45 10.61 -5.99
C ASN A 25 3.22 10.41 -6.89
N GLY A 26 3.28 9.52 -7.89
CA GLY A 26 2.13 9.22 -8.74
C GLY A 26 0.94 8.63 -7.96
N ALA A 27 1.19 7.88 -6.87
CA ALA A 27 0.13 7.42 -5.98
C ALA A 27 -0.44 8.58 -5.14
N ASN A 28 0.43 9.46 -4.64
CA ASN A 28 0.03 10.62 -3.85
C ASN A 28 -0.95 11.51 -4.64
N GLU A 29 -0.61 11.85 -5.88
CA GLU A 29 -1.47 12.65 -6.76
C GLU A 29 -2.85 12.00 -6.98
N VAL A 30 -2.90 10.67 -7.14
CA VAL A 30 -4.15 9.91 -7.34
C VAL A 30 -5.04 9.97 -6.09
N PHE A 31 -4.46 9.96 -4.90
CA PHE A 31 -5.21 10.08 -3.65
C PHE A 31 -5.70 11.49 -3.39
N GLU A 32 -4.86 12.51 -3.64
CA GLU A 32 -5.25 13.91 -3.52
C GLU A 32 -6.38 14.27 -4.50
N GLN A 33 -6.32 13.76 -5.74
CA GLN A 33 -7.39 13.92 -6.72
C GLN A 33 -8.72 13.27 -6.28
N ALA A 34 -8.65 12.17 -5.50
CA ALA A 34 -9.82 11.56 -4.88
C ALA A 34 -10.34 12.35 -3.65
N GLY A 35 -9.65 13.43 -3.25
CA GLY A 35 -10.02 14.30 -2.15
C GLY A 35 -9.44 13.89 -0.80
N ALA A 36 -8.42 13.02 -0.77
CA ALA A 36 -7.74 12.62 0.46
C ALA A 36 -6.90 13.75 1.05
N SER A 37 -6.75 13.71 2.38
CA SER A 37 -5.67 14.38 3.11
C SER A 37 -4.53 13.39 3.28
N LEU A 38 -3.38 13.65 2.64
CA LEU A 38 -2.22 12.78 2.77
C LEU A 38 -1.43 13.04 4.05
N GLU A 39 -1.06 11.96 4.71
CA GLU A 39 -0.11 11.93 5.82
C GLU A 39 1.10 11.11 5.39
N LEU A 40 2.24 11.77 5.28
CA LEU A 40 3.49 11.14 4.85
C LEU A 40 4.26 10.60 6.05
N VAL A 41 4.71 9.35 5.94
CA VAL A 41 5.42 8.64 7.00
C VAL A 41 6.82 8.26 6.52
N PRO A 42 7.86 8.43 7.35
CA PRO A 42 9.22 8.06 6.96
C PRO A 42 9.34 6.57 6.60
N VAL A 43 10.18 6.32 5.59
CA VAL A 43 10.59 4.98 5.17
C VAL A 43 12.05 4.77 5.57
N ASP A 44 12.32 3.72 6.34
CA ASP A 44 13.67 3.32 6.75
C ASP A 44 14.15 2.07 6.00
N GLU A 45 15.30 1.52 6.41
CA GLU A 45 15.94 0.34 5.80
C GLU A 45 15.05 -0.91 5.82
N PHE A 46 14.02 -0.94 6.66
CA PHE A 46 13.06 -2.04 6.79
C PHE A 46 11.67 -1.71 6.21
N GLY A 47 11.52 -0.58 5.52
CA GLY A 47 10.28 -0.12 4.92
C GLY A 47 9.59 1.00 5.70
N ILE A 48 8.27 1.16 5.51
CA ILE A 48 7.50 2.22 6.15
C ILE A 48 7.49 2.10 7.68
N ASP A 49 7.64 3.21 8.40
CA ASP A 49 7.66 3.22 9.87
C ASP A 49 6.25 3.05 10.46
N LEU A 50 6.01 1.87 11.03
CA LEU A 50 4.71 1.53 11.64
C LEU A 50 4.42 2.28 12.94
N ASN A 51 5.44 2.77 13.64
CA ASN A 51 5.23 3.55 14.87
C ASN A 51 4.63 4.92 14.53
N ALA A 52 5.13 5.54 13.46
CA ALA A 52 4.56 6.77 12.91
C ALA A 52 3.13 6.55 12.40
N ILE A 53 2.85 5.45 11.70
CA ILE A 53 1.47 5.07 11.31
C ILE A 53 0.58 4.96 12.55
N GLU A 54 1.01 4.24 13.58
CA GLU A 54 0.20 4.07 14.79
C GLU A 54 -0.05 5.40 15.52
N ALA A 55 0.93 6.30 15.54
CA ALA A 55 0.77 7.64 16.12
C ALA A 55 -0.32 8.44 15.39
N ILE A 56 -0.33 8.40 14.05
CA ILE A 56 -1.37 9.06 13.23
C ILE A 56 -2.73 8.41 13.49
N CYS A 57 -2.82 7.09 13.49
CA CYS A 57 -4.06 6.35 13.76
C CYS A 57 -4.69 6.65 15.14
N LYS A 58 -3.87 7.02 16.14
CA LYS A 58 -4.36 7.45 17.47
C LYS A 58 -4.98 8.84 17.46
N MET A 59 -4.54 9.71 16.55
CA MET A 59 -5.00 11.11 16.47
C MET A 59 -6.12 11.30 15.44
N LYS A 60 -6.08 10.54 14.34
CA LYS A 60 -6.96 10.70 13.18
C LYS A 60 -7.51 9.34 12.75
N LYS A 61 -8.73 9.35 12.21
CA LYS A 61 -9.31 8.16 11.58
C LYS A 61 -8.71 7.98 10.19
N VAL A 62 -7.77 7.04 10.07
CA VAL A 62 -7.14 6.67 8.80
C VAL A 62 -8.10 5.82 7.98
N ARG A 63 -8.26 6.16 6.70
CA ARG A 63 -9.08 5.42 5.75
C ARG A 63 -8.29 4.30 5.09
N LEU A 64 -7.07 4.63 4.69
CA LEU A 64 -6.26 3.79 3.82
C LEU A 64 -4.77 4.00 4.11
N VAL A 65 -4.00 2.94 4.04
CA VAL A 65 -2.53 2.96 3.99
C VAL A 65 -2.07 2.38 2.66
N TYR A 66 -1.22 3.11 1.95
CA TYR A 66 -0.60 2.66 0.70
C TYR A 66 0.83 2.18 0.95
N VAL A 67 1.15 0.98 0.48
CA VAL A 67 2.49 0.39 0.62
C VAL A 67 2.94 -0.25 -0.68
N ILE A 68 4.24 -0.09 -0.98
CA ILE A 68 4.97 -0.86 -1.99
C ILE A 68 5.87 -1.81 -1.21
N PRO A 69 5.43 -3.05 -0.94
CA PRO A 69 6.08 -3.95 0.03
C PRO A 69 7.38 -4.57 -0.49
N HIS A 70 7.57 -4.65 -1.80
CA HIS A 70 8.75 -5.17 -2.48
C HIS A 70 9.33 -4.08 -3.37
N HIS A 71 10.65 -3.85 -3.27
CA HIS A 71 11.34 -2.79 -4.02
C HIS A 71 10.68 -1.42 -3.92
N HIS A 72 10.43 -0.96 -2.69
CA HIS A 72 9.80 0.32 -2.41
C HIS A 72 10.40 1.44 -3.26
N GLN A 73 9.61 2.15 -4.06
CA GLN A 73 10.14 3.21 -4.91
C GLN A 73 10.22 4.53 -4.11
N PRO A 74 11.38 5.21 -4.02
CA PRO A 74 12.66 5.02 -4.73
C PRO A 74 13.75 4.25 -3.95
N THR A 75 13.50 3.88 -2.69
CA THR A 75 14.50 3.37 -1.73
C THR A 75 14.92 1.92 -1.98
N THR A 76 14.19 1.18 -2.81
CA THR A 76 14.33 -0.25 -3.11
C THR A 76 14.22 -1.20 -1.91
N VAL A 77 13.90 -0.67 -0.72
CA VAL A 77 13.77 -1.45 0.52
C VAL A 77 12.57 -2.39 0.44
N THR A 78 12.66 -3.51 1.15
CA THR A 78 11.58 -4.48 1.26
C THR A 78 10.98 -4.38 2.64
N LEU A 79 9.64 -4.32 2.72
CA LEU A 79 8.94 -4.34 3.99
C LEU A 79 9.11 -5.73 4.63
N CYS A 80 9.83 -5.79 5.76
CA CYS A 80 10.15 -7.05 6.42
C CYS A 80 8.89 -7.79 6.93
N ALA A 81 8.99 -9.11 7.10
CA ALA A 81 7.87 -9.95 7.50
C ALA A 81 7.21 -9.49 8.83
N ASP A 82 8.02 -9.12 9.82
CA ASP A 82 7.52 -8.61 11.11
C ASP A 82 6.69 -7.33 10.95
N ARG A 83 7.12 -6.42 10.07
CA ARG A 83 6.37 -5.20 9.78
C ARG A 83 5.09 -5.49 8.99
N ARG A 84 5.10 -6.46 8.07
CA ARG A 84 3.88 -6.87 7.38
C ARG A 84 2.83 -7.36 8.37
N MET A 85 3.21 -8.25 9.28
CA MET A 85 2.30 -8.76 10.32
C MET A 85 1.79 -7.65 11.22
N ARG A 86 2.68 -6.76 11.68
CA ARG A 86 2.28 -5.63 12.53
C ARG A 86 1.38 -4.63 11.78
N LEU A 87 1.58 -4.42 10.49
CA LEU A 87 0.70 -3.58 9.67
C LEU A 87 -0.72 -4.18 9.56
N LEU A 88 -0.84 -5.50 9.38
CA LEU A 88 -2.14 -6.20 9.39
C LEU A 88 -2.83 -6.07 10.75
N GLU A 89 -2.09 -6.19 11.85
CA GLU A 89 -2.62 -5.97 13.20
C GLU A 89 -3.13 -4.54 13.40
N LEU A 90 -2.38 -3.54 12.92
CA LEU A 90 -2.78 -2.14 12.95
C LEU A 90 -4.04 -1.91 12.11
N ALA A 91 -4.10 -2.47 10.90
CA ALA A 91 -5.27 -2.38 10.03
C ALA A 91 -6.50 -2.95 10.70
N LYS A 92 -6.38 -4.09 11.38
CA LYS A 92 -7.46 -4.68 12.17
C LYS A 92 -7.86 -3.79 13.35
N LYS A 93 -6.88 -3.28 14.11
CA LYS A 93 -7.10 -2.48 15.32
C LYS A 93 -7.80 -1.15 15.01
N TYR A 94 -7.36 -0.46 13.97
CA TYR A 94 -7.83 0.88 13.60
C TYR A 94 -8.82 0.89 12.43
N ARG A 95 -9.10 -0.27 11.82
CA ARG A 95 -10.06 -0.49 10.73
C ARG A 95 -9.80 0.37 9.49
N PHE A 96 -8.55 0.39 9.03
CA PHE A 96 -8.18 1.00 7.76
C PHE A 96 -7.93 -0.07 6.69
N ALA A 97 -8.12 0.31 5.43
CA ALA A 97 -7.74 -0.54 4.29
C ALA A 97 -6.24 -0.44 4.02
N ILE A 98 -5.64 -1.47 3.46
CA ILE A 98 -4.26 -1.46 2.95
C ILE A 98 -4.34 -1.62 1.44
N ILE A 99 -3.74 -0.72 0.67
CA ILE A 99 -3.45 -0.98 -0.74
C ILE A 99 -2.00 -1.41 -0.83
N GLU A 100 -1.83 -2.64 -1.29
CA GLU A 100 -0.53 -3.26 -1.55
C GLU A 100 -0.26 -3.15 -3.05
N ASP A 101 0.73 -2.35 -3.46
CA ASP A 101 1.11 -2.18 -4.86
C ASP A 101 2.39 -2.97 -5.14
N ASP A 102 2.21 -4.19 -5.66
CA ASP A 102 3.31 -5.10 -5.98
C ASP A 102 3.51 -5.16 -7.50
N TYR A 103 4.67 -4.65 -7.92
CA TYR A 103 5.03 -4.54 -9.33
C TYR A 103 5.76 -5.77 -9.87
N ASP A 104 6.21 -6.72 -9.02
CA ASP A 104 7.12 -7.79 -9.47
C ASP A 104 6.75 -9.19 -8.96
N PHE A 105 6.18 -9.99 -9.84
CA PHE A 105 5.84 -11.39 -9.59
C PHE A 105 7.11 -12.24 -9.44
N HIS A 106 7.60 -12.42 -8.21
CA HIS A 106 8.77 -13.24 -7.94
C HIS A 106 8.44 -14.75 -7.99
N TYR A 107 8.91 -15.42 -9.05
CA TYR A 107 8.82 -16.88 -9.22
C TYR A 107 10.02 -17.65 -8.62
N ALA A 108 11.00 -16.97 -8.01
CA ALA A 108 12.26 -17.60 -7.60
C ALA A 108 12.54 -17.46 -6.10
N CYS A 109 12.62 -18.61 -5.43
CA CYS A 109 13.19 -18.88 -4.11
C CYS A 109 12.70 -18.00 -2.94
N SER A 110 11.62 -18.46 -2.30
CA SER A 110 11.10 -18.01 -1.00
C SER A 110 10.57 -16.56 -0.96
N PRO A 111 9.53 -16.23 -1.73
CA PRO A 111 8.94 -14.90 -1.69
C PRO A 111 8.37 -14.63 -0.28
N VAL A 112 8.69 -13.46 0.29
CA VAL A 112 7.92 -12.95 1.42
C VAL A 112 6.49 -12.78 0.90
N LEU A 113 5.58 -13.57 1.43
CA LEU A 113 4.22 -13.67 0.89
C LEU A 113 3.54 -12.29 0.92
N PRO A 114 2.73 -11.95 -0.10
CA PRO A 114 1.96 -10.70 -0.12
C PRO A 114 1.13 -10.53 1.16
N LEU A 115 0.91 -9.29 1.60
CA LEU A 115 0.05 -9.00 2.76
C LEU A 115 -1.34 -9.62 2.57
N ALA A 116 -1.86 -9.61 1.34
CA ALA A 116 -3.14 -10.24 1.00
C ALA A 116 -3.21 -11.74 1.29
N SER A 117 -2.08 -12.46 1.26
CA SER A 117 -2.04 -13.90 1.55
C SER A 117 -2.24 -14.22 3.04
N ALA A 118 -1.88 -13.27 3.91
CA ALA A 118 -2.00 -13.37 5.36
C ALA A 118 -3.21 -12.57 5.90
N ASP A 119 -3.99 -11.96 5.01
CA ASP A 119 -5.16 -11.16 5.37
C ASP A 119 -6.40 -12.04 5.55
N TYR A 120 -6.60 -12.51 6.78
CA TYR A 120 -7.80 -13.23 7.17
C TYR A 120 -9.05 -12.34 7.31
N TYR A 121 -8.91 -11.01 7.21
CA TYR A 121 -9.97 -10.06 7.53
C TYR A 121 -10.47 -9.23 6.33
N GLY A 122 -9.86 -9.38 5.15
CA GLY A 122 -10.30 -8.73 3.91
C GLY A 122 -10.07 -7.21 3.90
N ASN A 123 -9.05 -6.74 4.61
CA ASN A 123 -8.66 -5.32 4.65
C ASN A 123 -7.57 -4.96 3.63
N VAL A 124 -6.96 -5.94 2.95
CA VAL A 124 -5.89 -5.73 1.98
C VAL A 124 -6.43 -5.83 0.55
N ILE A 125 -6.18 -4.78 -0.22
CA ILE A 125 -6.42 -4.73 -1.66
C ILE A 125 -5.06 -4.86 -2.33
N TYR A 126 -4.82 -6.01 -2.94
CA TYR A 126 -3.63 -6.27 -3.71
C TYR A 126 -3.78 -5.71 -5.13
N VAL A 127 -2.90 -4.77 -5.49
CA VAL A 127 -2.80 -4.18 -6.81
C VAL A 127 -1.55 -4.76 -7.46
N GLY A 128 -1.73 -5.79 -8.27
CA GLY A 128 -0.67 -6.37 -9.10
C GLY A 128 -0.76 -5.91 -10.55
N SER A 129 0.39 -5.80 -11.22
CA SER A 129 0.45 -5.54 -12.66
C SER A 129 0.93 -6.76 -13.45
N LEU A 130 0.04 -7.42 -14.18
CA LEU A 130 0.40 -8.44 -15.19
C LEU A 130 0.98 -7.82 -16.48
N GLY A 131 1.00 -6.50 -16.59
CA GLY A 131 1.21 -5.75 -17.84
C GLY A 131 2.60 -5.86 -18.48
N LYS A 132 3.57 -6.52 -17.84
CA LYS A 132 4.92 -6.73 -18.41
C LYS A 132 5.16 -8.13 -18.96
N ILE A 133 4.29 -9.11 -18.72
CA ILE A 133 4.54 -10.51 -19.14
C ILE A 133 3.93 -10.83 -20.51
N ILE A 134 2.83 -10.18 -20.91
CA ILE A 134 2.07 -10.64 -22.10
C ILE A 134 2.24 -9.72 -23.32
N ALA A 135 2.39 -8.41 -23.13
CA ALA A 135 2.81 -7.43 -24.13
C ALA A 135 2.74 -6.03 -23.48
N PRO A 136 3.67 -5.11 -23.72
CA PRO A 136 3.59 -3.72 -23.23
C PRO A 136 2.31 -2.96 -23.65
N GLY A 137 1.53 -3.51 -24.59
CA GLY A 137 0.26 -2.96 -25.07
C GLY A 137 -1.01 -3.51 -24.40
N ILE A 138 -0.93 -4.51 -23.52
CA ILE A 138 -2.11 -5.15 -22.91
C ILE A 138 -2.15 -4.82 -21.41
N ARG A 139 -2.94 -3.79 -21.07
CA ARG A 139 -3.23 -3.41 -19.68
C ARG A 139 -4.37 -4.26 -19.12
N ILE A 140 -4.06 -5.47 -18.67
CA ILE A 140 -5.00 -6.28 -17.87
C ILE A 140 -4.59 -6.16 -16.41
N GLY A 141 -5.46 -5.54 -15.59
CA GLY A 141 -5.42 -5.64 -14.14
C GLY A 141 -6.43 -6.70 -13.71
N LEU A 142 -5.99 -7.69 -12.93
CA LEU A 142 -6.92 -8.59 -12.24
C LEU A 142 -7.24 -7.95 -10.88
N TRP A 143 -8.53 -7.86 -10.61
CA TRP A 143 -9.10 -7.40 -9.34
C TRP A 143 -9.40 -8.60 -8.45
#